data_AF-A0A7R9AA95-F1
#
_entry.id   AF-A0A7R9AA95-F1
#
_cell.length_a   1.000
_cell.length_b   1.000
_cell.length_c   1.000
_cell.angle_alpha   90.00
_cell.angle_beta   90.00
_cell.angle_gamma   90.00
#
_symmetry.space_group_name_H-M   'P 1'
#
loop_
_entity.id
_entity.type
_entity.pdbx_description
1 polymer ?
#
loop_
_entity_poly.entity_id
_entity_poly.type
_entity_poly.pdbx_seq_one_letter_code
_entity_poly.pdbx_strand_id
1 'polypeptide(L)'
;EQLENESSGAEERIRDHVVPCLGNLALAAGRDFLWKPLHYHILLKARHPSYHVRLHAIAASRAVMTKLGPDGLVLLPDAMPFYSELLEDEHVEVEEAAQRLIRDLETSLGEDLQQYF
;
A
#
# COMPACT_ATOMS: atom_id res chain seq x y z
N GLU A 1 3.94 22.24 -8.74
CA GLU A 1 4.53 21.62 -7.54
C GLU A 1 3.49 21.60 -6.44
N GLN A 2 3.34 20.48 -5.73
CA GLN A 2 2.25 20.26 -4.77
C GLN A 2 2.67 20.77 -3.39
N LEU A 3 2.89 22.09 -3.29
CA LEU A 3 3.43 22.78 -2.11
C LEU A 3 2.47 22.81 -0.91
N GLU A 4 1.17 22.57 -1.14
CA GLU A 4 0.14 22.62 -0.09
C GLU A 4 0.12 21.38 0.84
N ASN A 5 0.86 20.32 0.50
CA ASN A 5 0.87 19.07 1.28
C ASN A 5 1.83 19.06 2.47
N GLU A 6 2.66 20.09 2.66
CA GLU A 6 3.62 20.19 3.77
C GLU A 6 3.01 20.88 5.02
N SER A 7 1.70 21.13 5.03
CA SER A 7 1.02 21.76 6.16
C SER A 7 0.99 20.85 7.40
N SER A 8 0.92 21.45 8.60
CA SER A 8 0.51 20.74 9.82
C SER A 8 -0.80 19.97 9.58
N GLY A 9 -0.85 18.70 9.98
CA GLY A 9 -2.02 17.82 9.83
C GLY A 9 -2.08 17.00 8.53
N ALA A 10 -1.05 17.06 7.67
CA ALA A 10 -1.00 16.21 6.48
C ALA A 10 -1.07 14.72 6.81
N GLU A 11 -0.32 14.26 7.82
CA GLU A 11 -0.32 12.87 8.25
C GLU A 11 -1.70 12.39 8.73
N GLU A 12 -2.39 13.22 9.52
CA GLU A 12 -3.73 12.95 10.02
C GLU A 12 -4.75 12.84 8.88
N ARG A 13 -4.73 13.79 7.93
CA ARG A 13 -5.60 13.72 6.75
C ARG A 13 -5.31 12.47 5.91
N ILE A 14 -4.04 12.11 5.74
CA ILE A 14 -3.68 10.93 4.96
C ILE A 14 -4.21 9.67 5.65
N ARG A 15 -3.96 9.53 6.95
CA ARG A 15 -4.38 8.38 7.76
C ARG A 15 -5.91 8.26 7.85
N ASP A 16 -6.59 9.36 8.14
CA ASP A 16 -8.00 9.34 8.54
C ASP A 16 -8.96 9.51 7.36
N HIS A 17 -8.47 10.02 6.23
CA HIS A 17 -9.31 10.27 5.04
C HIS A 17 -8.76 9.63 3.78
N VAL A 18 -7.50 9.86 3.42
CA VAL A 18 -6.97 9.41 2.12
C VAL A 18 -6.85 7.89 2.06
N VAL A 19 -6.25 7.26 3.07
CA VAL A 19 -6.08 5.80 3.12
C VAL A 19 -7.44 5.06 3.10
N PRO A 20 -8.43 5.41 3.94
CA PRO A 20 -9.77 4.81 3.85
C PRO A 20 -10.45 5.06 2.52
N CYS A 21 -10.30 6.26 1.94
CA CYS A 21 -10.88 6.60 0.65
C CYS A 21 -10.35 5.71 -0.47
N LEU A 22 -9.03 5.50 -0.55
CA LEU A 22 -8.41 4.64 -1.57
C LEU A 22 -8.88 3.19 -1.47
N GLY A 23 -8.95 2.64 -0.26
CA GLY A 23 -9.47 1.29 -0.04
C GLY A 23 -10.95 1.15 -0.45
N ASN A 24 -11.79 2.12 -0.08
CA ASN A 24 -13.20 2.12 -0.46
C ASN A 24 -13.40 2.37 -1.96
N LEU A 25 -12.54 3.17 -2.60
CA LEU A 25 -12.56 3.39 -4.04
C LEU A 25 -12.22 2.11 -4.80
N ALA A 26 -11.22 1.35 -4.36
CA ALA A 26 -10.89 0.06 -4.95
C ALA A 26 -12.09 -0.90 -4.86
N LEU A 27 -12.71 -1.02 -3.68
CA LEU A 27 -13.91 -1.83 -3.49
C LEU A 27 -15.06 -1.38 -4.40
N ALA A 28 -15.33 -0.08 -4.50
CA ALA A 28 -16.39 0.48 -5.32
C ALA A 28 -16.14 0.34 -6.83
N ALA A 29 -14.88 0.35 -7.27
CA ALA A 29 -14.52 0.17 -8.67
C ALA A 29 -14.93 -1.23 -9.18
N GLY A 30 -14.84 -2.25 -8.33
CA GLY A 30 -15.38 -3.60 -8.57
C GLY A 30 -14.84 -4.32 -9.81
N ARG A 31 -13.73 -3.87 -10.40
CA ARG A 31 -13.14 -4.41 -11.62
C ARG A 31 -11.62 -4.32 -11.60
N ASP A 32 -10.97 -5.43 -11.95
CA ASP A 32 -9.52 -5.61 -11.97
C ASP A 32 -8.76 -4.59 -12.81
N PHE A 33 -9.26 -4.23 -14.00
CA PHE A 33 -8.60 -3.27 -14.89
C PHE A 33 -8.55 -1.85 -14.31
N LEU A 34 -9.41 -1.54 -13.33
CA LEU A 34 -9.37 -0.27 -12.58
C LEU A 34 -8.49 -0.37 -11.34
N TRP A 35 -8.42 -1.54 -10.71
CA TRP A 35 -7.58 -1.78 -9.54
C TRP A 35 -6.09 -1.71 -9.87
N LYS A 36 -5.67 -2.30 -11.00
CA LYS A 36 -4.26 -2.29 -11.44
C LYS A 36 -3.66 -0.88 -11.51
N PRO A 37 -4.21 0.08 -12.29
CA PRO A 37 -3.65 1.43 -12.34
C PRO A 37 -3.74 2.16 -10.99
N LEU A 38 -4.83 1.98 -10.25
CA LEU A 38 -4.99 2.58 -8.91
C LEU A 38 -3.88 2.13 -7.96
N HIS A 39 -3.70 0.82 -7.84
CA HIS A 39 -2.72 0.22 -6.93
C HIS A 39 -1.30 0.51 -7.38
N TYR A 40 -1.01 0.44 -8.68
CA TYR A 40 0.30 0.79 -9.23
C TYR A 40 0.71 2.22 -8.88
N HIS A 41 -0.20 3.20 -8.98
CA HIS A 41 0.11 4.58 -8.58
C HIS A 41 0.41 4.75 -7.08
N ILE A 42 -0.18 3.90 -6.22
CA ILE A 42 0.18 3.84 -4.80
C ILE A 42 1.57 3.23 -4.63
N LEU A 43 1.87 2.13 -5.31
CA LEU A 43 3.18 1.45 -5.26
C LEU A 43 4.32 2.37 -5.72
N LEU A 44 4.11 3.23 -6.71
CA LEU A 44 5.12 4.23 -7.09
C LEU A 44 5.51 5.18 -5.93
N LYS A 45 4.65 5.38 -4.94
CA LYS A 45 4.96 6.18 -3.74
C LYS A 45 5.80 5.41 -2.71
N ALA A 46 5.89 4.08 -2.82
CA ALA A 46 6.77 3.25 -1.98
C ALA A 46 8.25 3.52 -2.24
N ARG A 47 8.62 4.14 -3.37
CA ARG A 47 10.01 4.52 -3.69
C ARG A 47 10.30 6.01 -3.48
N HIS A 48 9.44 6.70 -2.73
CA HIS A 48 9.62 8.13 -2.51
C HIS A 48 10.81 8.40 -1.56
N PRO A 49 11.61 9.46 -1.78
CA PRO A 49 12.77 9.77 -0.91
C PRO A 49 12.40 10.00 0.56
N SER A 50 11.24 10.59 0.83
CA SER A 50 10.73 10.75 2.20
C SER A 50 10.12 9.44 2.73
N TYR A 51 10.64 8.95 3.85
CA TYR A 51 10.16 7.73 4.52
C TYR A 51 8.70 7.85 5.00
N HIS A 52 8.25 9.05 5.41
CA HIS A 52 6.84 9.29 5.75
C HIS A 52 5.90 8.98 4.57
N VAL A 53 6.29 9.34 3.36
CA VAL A 53 5.51 9.05 2.15
C VAL A 53 5.48 7.54 1.89
N ARG A 54 6.60 6.84 2.11
CA ARG A 54 6.66 5.36 1.98
C ARG A 54 5.75 4.67 3.00
N LEU A 55 5.75 5.11 4.26
CA LEU A 55 4.83 4.62 5.30
C LEU A 55 3.36 4.78 4.90
N HIS A 56 3.00 5.95 4.37
CA HIS A 56 1.64 6.19 3.91
C HIS A 56 1.29 5.38 2.64
N ALA A 57 2.26 5.12 1.76
CA ALA A 57 2.09 4.25 0.61
C ALA A 57 1.82 2.79 1.05
N ILE A 58 2.56 2.29 2.05
CA ILE A 58 2.31 0.98 2.67
C ILE A 58 0.89 0.91 3.25
N ALA A 59 0.49 1.94 4.02
CA ALA A 59 -0.85 1.98 4.63
C ALA A 59 -1.97 2.00 3.57
N ALA A 60 -1.80 2.79 2.50
CA ALA A 60 -2.74 2.83 1.39
C ALA A 60 -2.79 1.50 0.62
N SER A 61 -1.64 0.88 0.37
CA SER A 61 -1.54 -0.42 -0.28
C SER A 61 -2.24 -1.51 0.54
N ARG A 62 -1.99 -1.55 1.85
CA ARG A 62 -2.68 -2.44 2.79
C ARG A 62 -4.19 -2.25 2.71
N ALA A 63 -4.66 -1.00 2.78
CA ALA A 63 -6.09 -0.71 2.75
C ALA A 63 -6.76 -1.19 1.46
N VAL A 64 -6.11 -1.00 0.30
CA VAL A 64 -6.62 -1.50 -0.99
C VAL A 64 -6.66 -3.03 -1.00
N MET A 65 -5.53 -3.68 -0.73
CA MET A 65 -5.41 -5.14 -0.81
C MET A 65 -6.34 -5.84 0.19
N THR A 66 -6.43 -5.36 1.43
CA THR A 66 -7.35 -5.92 2.44
C THR A 66 -8.81 -5.72 2.07
N LYS A 67 -9.17 -4.61 1.42
CA LYS A 67 -10.56 -4.37 0.96
C LYS A 67 -10.96 -5.28 -0.18
N LEU A 68 -10.02 -5.61 -1.07
CA LEU A 68 -10.24 -6.55 -2.17
C LEU A 68 -10.22 -8.00 -1.69
N GLY A 69 -9.49 -8.30 -0.60
CA GLY A 69 -9.35 -9.67 -0.12
C GLY A 69 -8.78 -10.57 -1.22
N PRO A 70 -9.27 -11.82 -1.39
CA PRO A 70 -8.75 -12.75 -2.38
C PRO A 70 -8.74 -12.23 -3.84
N ASP A 71 -9.65 -11.32 -4.20
CA ASP A 71 -9.67 -10.72 -5.53
C ASP A 71 -8.42 -9.85 -5.81
N GLY A 72 -7.75 -9.39 -4.75
CA GLY A 72 -6.50 -8.65 -4.80
C GLY A 72 -5.29 -9.47 -5.26
N LEU A 73 -5.39 -10.81 -5.35
CA LEU A 73 -4.29 -11.68 -5.81
C LEU A 73 -3.79 -11.30 -7.20
N VAL A 74 -4.66 -10.78 -8.07
CA VAL A 74 -4.30 -10.31 -9.42
C VAL A 74 -3.29 -9.15 -9.41
N LEU A 75 -3.17 -8.44 -8.29
CA LEU A 75 -2.27 -7.30 -8.11
C LEU A 75 -0.90 -7.70 -7.54
N LEU A 76 -0.78 -8.89 -6.94
CA LEU A 76 0.45 -9.33 -6.28
C LEU A 76 1.67 -9.33 -7.22
N PRO A 77 1.63 -9.84 -8.46
CA PRO A 77 2.81 -9.90 -9.31
C PRO A 77 3.48 -8.53 -9.53
N ASP A 78 2.67 -7.48 -9.66
CA ASP A 78 3.14 -6.12 -9.86
C ASP A 78 3.62 -5.48 -8.54
N ALA A 79 3.06 -5.92 -7.40
CA ALA A 79 3.35 -5.38 -6.07
C ALA A 79 4.58 -6.00 -5.42
N MET A 80 4.87 -7.27 -5.70
CA MET A 80 5.94 -8.04 -5.07
C MET A 80 7.31 -7.33 -5.10
N PRO A 81 7.81 -6.81 -6.25
CA PRO A 81 9.09 -6.12 -6.28
C PRO A 81 9.15 -4.91 -5.33
N PHE A 82 8.05 -4.16 -5.20
CA PHE A 82 7.98 -3.01 -4.30
C PHE A 82 7.95 -3.45 -2.84
N TYR A 83 7.27 -4.54 -2.52
CA TYR A 83 7.24 -5.07 -1.16
C TYR A 83 8.60 -5.61 -0.73
N SER A 84 9.33 -6.29 -1.62
CA SER A 84 10.69 -6.76 -1.34
C SER A 84 11.63 -5.58 -1.04
N GLU A 85 11.57 -4.53 -1.85
CA GLU A 85 12.36 -3.31 -1.61
C GLU A 85 12.02 -2.65 -0.26
N LEU A 86 10.74 -2.60 0.12
CA LEU A 86 10.31 -2.02 1.39
C LEU A 86 10.69 -2.87 2.61
N LEU A 87 10.82 -4.19 2.45
CA LEU A 87 11.33 -5.09 3.49
C LEU A 87 12.85 -4.92 3.72
N GLU A 88 13.55 -4.31 2.77
CA GLU A 88 14.98 -3.98 2.86
C GLU A 88 15.22 -2.47 3.08
N ASP A 89 14.19 -1.73 3.52
CA ASP A 89 14.29 -0.27 3.70
C ASP A 89 15.28 0.09 4.81
N GLU A 90 16.04 1.17 4.61
CA GLU A 90 17.01 1.65 5.59
C GLU A 90 16.38 2.21 6.88
N HIS A 91 15.10 2.62 6.82
CA HIS A 91 14.35 3.11 7.98
C HIS A 91 13.57 1.97 8.62
N VAL A 92 13.89 1.65 9.88
CA VAL A 92 13.28 0.55 10.64
C VAL A 92 11.75 0.65 10.70
N GLU A 93 11.19 1.86 10.77
CA GLU A 93 9.74 2.04 10.81
C GLU A 93 9.07 1.59 9.51
N VAL A 94 9.73 1.79 8.36
CA VAL A 94 9.24 1.38 7.05
C VAL A 94 9.36 -0.13 6.90
N GLU A 95 10.51 -0.70 7.26
CA GLU A 95 10.73 -2.15 7.27
C GLU A 95 9.67 -2.87 8.10
N GLU A 96 9.46 -2.43 9.36
CA GLU A 96 8.45 -3.02 10.23
C GLU A 96 7.03 -2.88 9.67
N ALA A 97 6.73 -1.75 9.02
CA ALA A 97 5.44 -1.52 8.39
C ALA A 97 5.23 -2.45 7.18
N ALA A 98 6.27 -2.70 6.40
CA ALA A 98 6.26 -3.65 5.29
C ALA A 98 6.07 -5.09 5.80
N GLN A 99 6.77 -5.48 6.86
CA GLN A 99 6.58 -6.79 7.50
C GLN A 99 5.14 -6.96 8.03
N ARG A 100 4.57 -5.91 8.63
CA ARG A 100 3.15 -5.91 9.06
C ARG A 100 2.21 -6.07 7.87
N LEU A 101 2.45 -5.31 6.79
CA LEU A 101 1.69 -5.43 5.54
C LEU A 101 1.66 -6.89 5.07
N ILE A 102 2.80 -7.57 4.94
CA ILE A 102 2.83 -8.97 4.47
C ILE A 102 1.96 -9.88 5.33
N ARG A 103 2.09 -9.81 6.67
CA ARG A 103 1.26 -10.62 7.58
C ARG A 103 -0.24 -10.34 7.46
N ASP A 104 -0.59 -9.07 7.30
CA ASP A 104 -1.98 -8.66 7.11
C ASP A 104 -2.54 -9.17 5.76
N LEU A 105 -1.70 -9.15 4.72
CA LEU A 105 -2.07 -9.68 3.40
C LEU A 105 -2.22 -11.19 3.41
N GLU A 106 -1.31 -11.94 4.04
CA GLU A 106 -1.44 -13.39 4.19
C GLU A 106 -2.78 -13.77 4.83
N THR A 107 -3.15 -13.04 5.88
CA THR A 107 -4.44 -13.23 6.58
C THR A 107 -5.63 -12.88 5.68
N SER A 108 -5.54 -11.77 4.93
CA SER A 108 -6.64 -11.27 4.11
C SER A 108 -6.82 -12.02 2.79
N LEU A 109 -5.74 -12.58 2.24
CA LEU A 109 -5.70 -13.30 0.98
C LEU A 109 -5.88 -14.81 1.20
N GLY A 110 -5.57 -15.31 2.40
CA GLY A 110 -5.60 -16.74 2.73
C GLY A 110 -4.46 -17.52 2.07
N GLU A 111 -3.36 -16.84 1.75
CA GLU A 111 -2.20 -17.40 1.06
C GLU A 111 -0.93 -17.12 1.85
N ASP A 112 0.00 -18.08 1.87
CA ASP A 112 1.34 -17.85 2.39
C ASP A 112 2.13 -17.03 1.37
N LEU A 113 2.45 -15.79 1.72
CA LEU A 113 3.16 -14.89 0.82
C LEU A 113 4.68 -15.07 0.90
N GLN A 114 5.20 -15.79 1.92
CA GLN A 114 6.64 -16.00 2.07
C GLN A 114 7.25 -16.76 0.89
N GLN A 115 6.47 -17.59 0.19
CA GLN A 115 6.94 -18.32 -0.99
C GLN A 115 7.36 -17.40 -2.16
N TYR A 116 6.98 -16.13 -2.13
CA TYR A 116 7.25 -15.15 -3.19
C TYR A 116 8.45 -14.24 -2.88
N PHE A 117 9.00 -14.30 -1.66
CA PHE A 117 10.12 -13.47 -1.20
C PHE A 117 11.43 -14.26 -1.09
#